data_AF-A0A8S8Z4K4-F1
#
_entry.id   AF-A0A8S8Z4K4-F1
#
_cell.length_a   1.000
_cell.length_b   1.000
_cell.length_c   1.000
_cell.angle_alpha   90.00
_cell.angle_beta   90.00
_cell.angle_gamma   90.00
#
_symmetry.space_group_name_H-M   'P 1'
#
loop_
_entity.id
_entity.type
_entity.pdbx_description
1 polymer ?
#
loop_
_entity_poly.entity_id
_entity_poly.type
_entity_poly.pdbx_seq_one_letter_code
_entity_poly.pdbx_strand_id
1 'polypeptide(L)'
;MKYDMCGAATVFGLMEALHATGYERRVNGVACLAENMPGSGAYRPGDVFETYSGKTVEVFSTDAEGRNVLADGLWKAGEFDPEYIVDLATLTGAVVVALGNQITGMWANDEGIGKRVRKAANRSGEPVWRMPLNAQFRKYMTDSAFADIRNGSIGGKAGSSNTAASFLEYFVPHRGYDEDADKIPWVHLDIAGTAWGPGSKARSEGANPLFEFGVSGVHVRTLHRLINDG
;
A
#
# COMPACT_ATOMS: atom_id res chain seq x y z
N MET A 1 10.53 14.09 -1.96
CA MET A 1 9.72 13.84 -0.75
C MET A 1 10.50 12.90 0.19
N LYS A 2 11.14 13.39 1.27
CA LYS A 2 11.98 12.50 2.12
C LYS A 2 11.21 11.42 2.91
N TYR A 3 9.90 11.59 3.04
CA TYR A 3 9.03 10.69 3.81
C TYR A 3 8.41 9.58 2.94
N ASP A 4 8.68 9.59 1.63
CA ASP A 4 8.06 8.68 0.67
C ASP A 4 8.71 7.28 0.65
N MET A 5 8.96 6.79 1.86
CA MET A 5 9.57 5.51 2.20
C MET A 5 8.99 4.98 3.51
N CYS A 6 8.02 5.68 4.12
CA CYS A 6 7.44 5.30 5.41
C CYS A 6 6.79 3.92 5.39
N GLY A 7 6.27 3.45 4.25
CA GLY A 7 5.76 2.08 4.11
C GLY A 7 6.86 1.04 4.37
N ALA A 8 8.00 1.18 3.69
CA ALA A 8 9.17 0.34 3.91
C ALA A 8 9.77 0.52 5.31
N ALA A 9 9.76 1.74 5.86
CA ALA A 9 10.21 1.99 7.23
C ALA A 9 9.34 1.26 8.27
N THR A 10 8.02 1.24 8.09
CA THR A 10 7.11 0.47 8.94
C THR A 10 7.35 -1.03 8.82
N VAL A 11 7.61 -1.55 7.62
CA VAL A 11 7.99 -2.97 7.43
C VAL A 11 9.29 -3.28 8.19
N PHE A 12 10.32 -2.46 8.05
CA PHE A 12 11.57 -2.64 8.79
C PHE A 12 11.36 -2.59 10.30
N GLY A 13 10.62 -1.59 10.79
CA GLY A 13 10.28 -1.46 12.22
C GLY A 13 9.46 -2.63 12.76
N LEU A 14 8.60 -3.24 11.93
CA LEU A 14 7.89 -4.48 12.28
C LEU A 14 8.86 -5.65 12.46
N MET A 15 9.81 -5.84 11.53
CA MET A 15 10.79 -6.92 11.62
C MET A 15 11.65 -6.79 12.88
N GLU A 16 12.09 -5.56 13.20
CA GLU A 16 12.79 -5.24 14.45
C GLU A 16 11.94 -5.58 15.69
N ALA A 17 10.66 -5.19 15.70
CA ALA A 17 9.75 -5.46 16.82
C ALA A 17 9.49 -6.97 17.01
N LEU A 18 9.33 -7.73 15.91
CA LEU A 18 9.16 -9.19 15.96
C LEU A 18 10.43 -9.87 16.50
N HIS A 19 11.60 -9.45 16.04
CA HIS A 19 12.87 -9.95 16.56
C HIS A 19 13.04 -9.67 18.05
N ALA A 20 12.82 -8.42 18.48
CA ALA A 20 12.97 -7.99 19.87
C ALA A 20 11.98 -8.69 20.83
N THR A 21 10.85 -9.17 20.33
CA THR A 21 9.84 -9.89 21.12
C THR A 21 9.95 -11.41 21.01
N GLY A 22 10.96 -11.95 20.32
CA GLY A 22 11.22 -13.38 20.23
C GLY A 22 10.20 -14.13 19.36
N TYR A 23 9.66 -13.51 18.31
CA TYR A 23 8.75 -14.20 17.39
C TYR A 23 9.49 -15.22 16.53
N GLU A 24 9.02 -16.47 16.50
CA GLU A 24 9.74 -17.59 15.86
C GLU A 24 9.12 -18.08 14.53
N ARG A 25 7.89 -17.67 14.19
CA ARG A 25 7.26 -18.10 12.93
C ARG A 25 7.77 -17.27 11.75
N ARG A 26 7.59 -17.79 10.53
CA ARG A 26 8.05 -17.15 9.30
C ARG A 26 7.26 -15.87 8.99
N VAL A 27 7.96 -14.74 8.89
CA VAL A 27 7.46 -13.46 8.36
C VAL A 27 8.45 -12.96 7.32
N ASN A 28 7.97 -12.61 6.13
CA ASN A 28 8.81 -12.08 5.07
C ASN A 28 8.55 -10.57 4.93
N GLY A 29 9.61 -9.77 4.99
CA GLY A 29 9.55 -8.34 4.71
C GLY A 29 10.06 -8.06 3.29
N VAL A 30 9.29 -7.32 2.50
CA VAL A 30 9.67 -6.85 1.16
C VAL A 30 9.66 -5.33 1.18
N ALA A 31 10.77 -4.70 0.77
CA ALA A 31 10.91 -3.25 0.67
C ALA A 31 11.32 -2.88 -0.75
N CYS A 32 10.45 -2.15 -1.46
CA CYS A 32 10.72 -1.63 -2.79
C CYS A 32 11.30 -0.23 -2.66
N LEU A 33 12.60 -0.06 -2.91
CA LEU A 33 13.33 1.19 -2.66
C LEU A 33 13.92 1.74 -3.95
N ALA A 34 13.51 2.96 -4.30
CA ALA A 34 14.05 3.73 -5.42
C ALA A 34 13.83 5.22 -5.16
N GLU A 35 14.60 6.07 -5.84
CA GLU A 35 14.29 7.50 -5.96
C GLU A 35 13.48 7.75 -7.24
N ASN A 36 12.54 8.69 -7.19
CA ASN A 36 11.85 9.19 -8.37
C ASN A 36 12.39 10.58 -8.74
N MET A 37 13.22 10.64 -9.79
CA MET A 37 13.97 11.83 -10.16
C MET A 37 13.87 12.12 -11.66
N PRO A 38 13.74 13.39 -12.07
CA PRO A 38 13.85 13.77 -13.47
C PRO A 38 15.30 13.59 -13.95
N GLY A 39 15.46 13.11 -15.18
CA GLY A 39 16.76 12.91 -15.80
C GLY A 39 16.61 12.44 -17.25
N SER A 40 17.70 12.37 -18.00
CA SER A 40 17.68 11.91 -19.40
C SER A 40 17.25 10.45 -19.56
N GLY A 41 17.37 9.64 -18.51
CA GLY A 41 16.91 8.26 -18.45
C GLY A 41 15.59 8.06 -17.68
N ALA A 42 14.89 9.14 -17.31
CA ALA A 42 13.61 9.02 -16.62
C ALA A 42 12.52 8.51 -17.58
N TYR A 43 11.62 7.66 -17.07
CA TYR A 43 10.44 7.25 -17.82
C TYR A 43 9.48 8.43 -17.98
N ARG A 44 8.71 8.43 -19.07
CA ARG A 44 7.92 9.56 -19.55
C ARG A 44 6.44 9.21 -19.58
N PRO A 45 5.54 10.19 -19.46
CA PRO A 45 4.13 9.97 -19.79
C PRO A 45 3.99 9.40 -21.20
N GLY A 46 3.24 8.29 -21.32
CA GLY A 46 3.05 7.52 -22.54
C GLY A 46 4.02 6.36 -22.74
N ASP A 47 5.09 6.25 -21.95
CA ASP A 47 5.95 5.06 -21.99
C ASP A 47 5.15 3.83 -21.52
N VAL A 48 5.44 2.68 -22.11
CA VAL A 48 4.93 1.37 -21.68
C VAL A 48 6.12 0.52 -21.26
N PHE A 49 6.06 -0.05 -20.05
CA PHE A 49 7.09 -0.95 -19.54
C PHE A 49 6.49 -2.27 -19.08
N GLU A 50 7.29 -3.33 -19.14
CA GLU A 50 6.93 -4.65 -18.63
C GLU A 50 7.33 -4.75 -17.15
N THR A 51 6.43 -5.28 -16.32
CA THR A 51 6.65 -5.54 -14.90
C THR A 51 7.27 -6.92 -14.68
N TYR A 52 7.70 -7.21 -13.45
CA TYR A 52 8.15 -8.54 -13.05
C TYR A 52 7.08 -9.64 -13.22
N SER A 53 5.80 -9.27 -13.29
CA SER A 53 4.72 -10.22 -13.61
C SER A 53 4.59 -10.53 -15.10
N GLY A 54 5.41 -9.93 -15.97
CA GLY A 54 5.29 -10.01 -17.42
C GLY A 54 4.09 -9.21 -17.99
N LYS A 55 3.44 -8.40 -17.16
CA LYS A 55 2.31 -7.55 -17.58
C LYS A 55 2.83 -6.15 -17.90
N THR A 56 2.13 -5.43 -18.76
CA THR A 56 2.56 -4.12 -19.24
C THR A 56 1.82 -2.99 -18.53
N VAL A 57 2.57 -1.93 -18.18
CA VAL A 57 2.04 -0.71 -17.55
C VAL A 57 2.28 0.49 -18.46
N GLU A 58 1.20 1.16 -18.84
CA GLU A 58 1.24 2.48 -19.48
C GLU A 58 1.39 3.58 -18.42
N VAL A 59 2.42 4.41 -18.57
CA VAL A 59 2.68 5.55 -17.70
C VAL A 59 1.75 6.70 -18.08
N PHE A 60 0.70 6.93 -17.29
CA PHE A 60 -0.10 8.14 -17.39
C PHE A 60 0.55 9.31 -16.63
N SER A 61 1.06 9.05 -15.43
CA SER A 61 1.75 10.04 -14.59
C SER A 61 3.06 9.47 -14.06
N THR A 62 4.13 10.25 -14.15
CA THR A 62 5.44 9.87 -13.58
C THR A 62 5.47 9.99 -12.06
N ASP A 63 4.57 10.78 -11.49
CA ASP A 63 4.36 10.96 -10.03
C ASP A 63 3.37 9.92 -9.45
N ALA A 64 3.02 8.90 -10.25
CA ALA A 64 2.33 7.70 -9.79
C ALA A 64 3.33 6.53 -9.75
N GLU A 65 4.52 6.77 -9.23
CA GLU A 65 5.63 5.80 -9.15
C GLU A 65 5.43 4.73 -8.08
N GLY A 66 4.87 5.09 -6.91
CA GLY A 66 4.81 4.19 -5.76
C GLY A 66 4.07 2.88 -6.09
N ARG A 67 3.01 2.95 -6.89
CA ARG A 67 2.27 1.76 -7.33
C ARG A 67 3.07 0.91 -8.31
N ASN A 68 3.94 1.50 -9.13
CA ASN A 68 4.74 0.77 -10.12
C ASN A 68 5.79 -0.08 -9.40
N VAL A 69 6.50 0.49 -8.41
CA VAL A 69 7.47 -0.29 -7.62
C VAL A 69 6.78 -1.37 -6.76
N LEU A 70 5.57 -1.09 -6.25
CA LEU A 70 4.80 -2.07 -5.49
C LEU A 70 4.20 -3.18 -6.36
N ALA A 71 3.96 -2.95 -7.66
CA ALA A 71 3.48 -4.01 -8.56
C ALA A 71 4.44 -5.20 -8.55
N ASP A 72 5.74 -4.92 -8.73
CA ASP A 72 6.79 -5.94 -8.68
C ASP A 72 6.96 -6.51 -7.27
N GLY A 73 6.88 -5.66 -6.24
CA GLY A 73 6.93 -6.11 -4.85
C GLY A 73 5.83 -7.09 -4.46
N LEU A 74 4.58 -6.81 -4.86
CA LEU A 74 3.41 -7.66 -4.63
C LEU A 74 3.52 -8.97 -5.40
N TRP A 75 3.94 -8.91 -6.66
CA TRP A 75 4.16 -10.12 -7.45
C TRP A 75 5.27 -10.98 -6.84
N LYS A 76 6.40 -10.36 -6.45
CA LYS A 76 7.53 -11.04 -5.78
C LYS A 76 7.13 -11.64 -4.43
N ALA A 77 6.26 -10.99 -3.68
CA ALA A 77 5.76 -11.50 -2.41
C ALA A 77 5.01 -12.84 -2.55
N GLY A 78 4.42 -13.10 -3.72
CA GLY A 78 3.78 -14.39 -4.03
C GLY A 78 4.72 -15.59 -4.02
N GLU A 79 6.01 -15.41 -4.33
CA GLU A 79 6.99 -16.50 -4.40
C GLU A 79 7.23 -17.15 -3.04
N PHE A 80 6.92 -16.43 -1.95
CA PHE A 80 7.05 -16.94 -0.60
C PHE A 80 5.86 -17.79 -0.14
N ASP A 81 4.86 -17.99 -0.98
CA ASP A 81 3.57 -18.63 -0.63
C ASP A 81 3.02 -18.16 0.73
N PRO A 82 2.71 -16.85 0.88
CA PRO A 82 2.29 -16.28 2.14
C PRO A 82 0.81 -16.59 2.45
N GLU A 83 0.44 -16.81 3.71
CA GLU A 83 -0.99 -16.94 4.10
C GLU A 83 -1.81 -15.71 3.68
N TYR A 84 -1.21 -14.52 3.81
CA TYR A 84 -1.77 -13.26 3.36
C TYR A 84 -0.65 -12.24 3.10
N ILE A 85 -0.95 -11.19 2.36
CA ILE A 85 -0.06 -10.06 2.09
C ILE A 85 -0.65 -8.81 2.73
N VAL A 86 0.17 -8.02 3.43
CA VAL A 86 -0.19 -6.65 3.84
C VAL A 86 0.88 -5.71 3.31
N ASP A 87 0.49 -4.77 2.45
CA ASP A 87 1.37 -3.69 1.99
C ASP A 87 0.97 -2.34 2.59
N LEU A 88 1.95 -1.45 2.71
CA LEU A 88 1.78 -0.10 3.21
C LEU A 88 2.52 0.87 2.31
N ALA A 89 1.90 2.00 2.01
CA ALA A 89 2.54 3.03 1.20
C ALA A 89 2.00 4.43 1.50
N THR A 90 2.85 5.43 1.34
CA THR A 90 2.48 6.85 1.31
C THR A 90 1.92 7.21 -0.07
N LEU A 91 0.87 6.50 -0.49
CA LEU A 91 0.60 6.29 -1.92
C LEU A 91 -0.16 7.44 -2.58
N THR A 92 -1.16 8.01 -1.92
CA THR A 92 -2.03 9.00 -2.59
C THR A 92 -2.33 10.23 -1.75
N GLY A 93 -2.23 11.42 -2.35
CA GLY A 93 -2.78 12.63 -1.76
C GLY A 93 -4.32 12.57 -1.62
N ALA A 94 -4.99 11.75 -2.43
CA ALA A 94 -6.44 11.60 -2.40
C ALA A 94 -6.94 10.94 -1.10
N VAL A 95 -6.17 10.04 -0.47
CA VAL A 95 -6.60 9.45 0.80
C VAL A 95 -6.55 10.49 1.91
N VAL A 96 -5.58 11.41 1.85
CA VAL A 96 -5.44 12.53 2.79
C VAL A 96 -6.64 13.47 2.67
N VAL A 97 -7.09 13.76 1.44
CA VAL A 97 -8.29 14.57 1.21
C VAL A 97 -9.55 13.86 1.75
N ALA A 98 -9.62 12.54 1.65
CA ALA A 98 -10.79 11.77 2.07
C ALA A 98 -10.88 11.54 3.58
N LEU A 99 -9.75 11.20 4.23
CA LEU A 99 -9.69 10.71 5.61
C LEU A 99 -8.87 11.60 6.57
N GLY A 100 -8.24 12.65 6.04
CA GLY A 100 -7.34 13.52 6.81
C GLY A 100 -6.02 12.84 7.17
N ASN A 101 -5.39 13.32 8.24
CA ASN A 101 -4.09 12.82 8.71
C ASN A 101 -4.20 11.84 9.89
N GLN A 102 -5.42 11.48 10.29
CA GLN A 102 -5.68 10.73 11.53
C GLN A 102 -6.06 9.26 11.28
N ILE A 103 -6.63 8.95 10.12
CA ILE A 103 -7.15 7.63 9.80
C ILE A 103 -6.49 7.11 8.52
N THR A 104 -5.93 5.91 8.58
CA THR A 104 -5.33 5.23 7.42
C THR A 104 -6.43 4.65 6.53
N GLY A 105 -6.30 4.79 5.21
CA GLY A 105 -7.19 4.12 4.26
C GLY A 105 -6.81 2.64 4.13
N MET A 106 -7.79 1.74 4.23
CA MET A 106 -7.58 0.29 4.15
C MET A 106 -8.45 -0.32 3.04
N TRP A 107 -7.82 -1.03 2.11
CA TRP A 107 -8.49 -1.85 1.10
C TRP A 107 -8.13 -3.32 1.34
N ALA A 108 -9.02 -4.26 1.03
CA ALA A 108 -8.67 -5.67 1.00
C ALA A 108 -9.53 -6.43 -0.01
N ASN A 109 -8.98 -7.51 -0.56
CA ASN A 109 -9.72 -8.44 -1.41
C ASN A 109 -10.47 -9.53 -0.61
N ASP A 110 -10.08 -9.75 0.65
CA ASP A 110 -10.68 -10.72 1.55
C ASP A 110 -11.23 -10.05 2.82
N GLU A 111 -12.44 -10.46 3.23
CA GLU A 111 -13.13 -9.94 4.40
C GLU A 111 -12.53 -10.47 5.71
N GLY A 112 -12.00 -11.69 5.71
CA GLY A 112 -11.38 -12.31 6.88
C GLY A 112 -10.16 -11.53 7.36
N ILE A 113 -9.15 -11.38 6.49
CA ILE A 113 -7.94 -10.62 6.80
C ILE A 113 -8.26 -9.15 7.05
N GLY A 114 -9.19 -8.55 6.29
CA GLY A 114 -9.62 -7.16 6.51
C GLY A 114 -10.19 -6.92 7.92
N LYS A 115 -11.00 -7.85 8.44
CA LYS A 115 -11.53 -7.79 9.81
C LYS A 115 -10.42 -7.97 10.85
N ARG A 116 -9.47 -8.88 10.61
CA ARG A 116 -8.31 -9.09 11.51
C ARG A 116 -7.45 -7.83 11.63
N VAL A 117 -7.09 -7.20 10.50
CA VAL A 117 -6.32 -5.94 10.50
C VAL A 117 -7.06 -4.84 11.24
N ARG A 118 -8.35 -4.62 10.94
CA ARG A 118 -9.17 -3.61 11.63
C ARG A 118 -9.24 -3.85 13.14
N LYS A 119 -9.39 -5.10 13.57
CA LYS A 119 -9.41 -5.46 15.00
C LYS A 119 -8.06 -5.15 15.67
N ALA A 120 -6.95 -5.52 15.05
CA ALA A 120 -5.61 -5.22 15.55
C ALA A 120 -5.35 -3.71 15.63
N ALA A 121 -5.74 -2.98 14.58
CA ALA A 121 -5.64 -1.53 14.46
C ALA A 121 -6.40 -0.79 15.58
N ASN A 122 -7.66 -1.18 15.82
CA ASN A 122 -8.48 -0.63 16.89
C ASN A 122 -7.86 -0.86 18.27
N ARG A 123 -7.34 -2.06 18.54
CA ARG A 123 -6.65 -2.34 19.80
C ARG A 123 -5.38 -1.50 19.94
N SER A 124 -4.71 -1.18 18.83
CA SER A 124 -3.42 -0.46 18.81
C SER A 124 -3.57 1.06 18.86
N GLY A 125 -4.81 1.57 18.78
CA GLY A 125 -5.05 3.01 18.70
C GLY A 125 -4.52 3.62 17.40
N GLU A 126 -4.49 2.83 16.32
CA GLU A 126 -4.03 3.24 14.99
C GLU A 126 -5.18 3.04 14.00
N PRO A 127 -6.17 3.96 13.97
CA PRO A 127 -7.43 3.71 13.29
C PRO A 127 -7.25 3.54 11.79
N VAL A 128 -7.98 2.56 11.24
CA VAL A 128 -8.08 2.30 9.79
C VAL A 128 -9.53 2.41 9.36
N TRP A 129 -9.77 2.89 8.14
CA TRP A 129 -11.09 2.92 7.53
C TRP A 129 -11.15 2.03 6.30
N ARG A 130 -12.15 1.15 6.22
CA ARG A 130 -12.34 0.28 5.06
C ARG A 130 -12.89 1.08 3.89
N MET A 131 -12.09 1.17 2.84
CA MET A 131 -12.40 1.83 1.59
C MET A 131 -12.86 0.80 0.53
N PRO A 132 -13.66 1.20 -0.46
CA PRO A 132 -14.24 0.27 -1.43
C PRO A 132 -13.24 -0.15 -2.52
N LEU A 133 -13.24 -1.45 -2.85
CA LEU A 133 -12.75 -2.01 -4.12
C LEU A 133 -13.96 -2.45 -4.93
N ASN A 134 -14.04 -2.04 -6.19
CA ASN A 134 -15.11 -2.50 -7.07
C ASN A 134 -14.61 -2.69 -8.50
N ALA A 135 -15.41 -3.40 -9.30
CA ALA A 135 -15.07 -3.71 -10.68
C ALA A 135 -14.89 -2.46 -11.56
N GLN A 136 -15.56 -1.35 -11.25
CA GLN A 136 -15.44 -0.12 -12.03
C GLN A 136 -14.09 0.57 -11.81
N PHE A 137 -13.58 0.60 -10.58
CA PHE A 137 -12.24 1.13 -10.31
C PHE A 137 -11.15 0.29 -10.97
N ARG A 138 -11.31 -1.03 -11.00
CA ARG A 138 -10.43 -1.93 -11.79
C ARG A 138 -10.50 -1.58 -13.28
N LYS A 139 -11.71 -1.47 -13.84
CA LYS A 139 -11.90 -1.10 -15.25
C LYS A 139 -11.24 0.24 -15.60
N TYR A 140 -11.33 1.23 -14.70
CA TYR A 140 -10.67 2.53 -14.91
C TYR A 140 -9.14 2.45 -15.04
N MET A 141 -8.53 1.38 -14.54
CA MET A 141 -7.09 1.14 -14.65
C MET A 141 -6.73 0.24 -15.83
N THR A 142 -7.58 -0.73 -16.18
CA THR A 142 -7.27 -1.74 -17.21
C THR A 142 -7.80 -1.40 -18.60
N ASP A 143 -8.68 -0.41 -18.74
CA ASP A 143 -9.18 0.04 -20.05
C ASP A 143 -8.15 0.95 -20.74
N SER A 144 -7.00 0.34 -21.10
CA SER A 144 -5.93 0.95 -21.89
C SER A 144 -5.89 0.32 -23.27
N ALA A 145 -5.59 1.15 -24.28
CA ALA A 145 -5.38 0.70 -25.66
C ALA A 145 -3.93 0.27 -25.95
N PHE A 146 -3.02 0.46 -24.98
CA PHE A 146 -1.56 0.35 -25.21
C PHE A 146 -0.86 -0.65 -24.29
N ALA A 147 -1.48 -1.01 -23.16
CA ALA A 147 -0.91 -1.87 -22.14
C ALA A 147 -2.01 -2.63 -21.39
N ASP A 148 -1.64 -3.61 -20.57
CA ASP A 148 -2.57 -4.38 -19.75
C ASP A 148 -3.23 -3.53 -18.65
N ILE A 149 -2.50 -2.52 -18.17
CA ILE A 149 -2.97 -1.57 -17.18
C ILE A 149 -2.26 -0.21 -17.35
N ARG A 150 -2.84 0.86 -16.82
CA ARG A 150 -2.21 2.18 -16.71
C ARG A 150 -2.00 2.59 -15.27
N ASN A 151 -0.94 3.34 -15.00
CA ASN A 151 -0.62 3.80 -13.64
C ASN A 151 -1.46 5.01 -13.18
N GLY A 152 -2.30 5.57 -14.07
CA GLY A 152 -3.28 6.62 -13.77
C GLY A 152 -4.68 6.23 -14.25
N SER A 153 -5.70 6.76 -13.59
CA SER A 153 -7.11 6.42 -13.85
C SER A 153 -7.68 7.18 -15.05
N ILE A 154 -8.42 6.50 -15.93
CA ILE A 154 -9.24 7.16 -16.96
C ILE A 154 -10.39 7.98 -16.39
N GLY A 155 -10.86 7.62 -15.19
CA GLY A 155 -11.85 8.37 -14.42
C GLY A 155 -11.32 9.70 -13.86
N GLY A 156 -10.08 10.06 -14.21
CA GLY A 156 -9.41 11.27 -13.75
C GLY A 156 -9.14 11.22 -12.24
N LYS A 157 -9.32 12.36 -11.57
CA LYS A 157 -9.03 12.53 -10.14
C LYS A 157 -10.06 11.91 -9.20
N ALA A 158 -11.24 11.55 -9.72
CA ALA A 158 -12.32 11.00 -8.90
C ALA A 158 -11.98 9.58 -8.44
N GLY A 159 -11.96 9.35 -7.13
CA GLY A 159 -11.67 8.03 -6.57
C GLY A 159 -10.21 7.57 -6.75
N SER A 160 -9.25 8.50 -6.90
CA SER A 160 -7.84 8.18 -7.16
C SER A 160 -7.21 7.18 -6.18
N SER A 161 -7.61 7.18 -4.90
CA SER A 161 -7.13 6.18 -3.92
C SER A 161 -7.71 4.79 -4.18
N ASN A 162 -8.99 4.70 -4.58
CA ASN A 162 -9.61 3.41 -4.90
C ASN A 162 -9.04 2.82 -6.19
N THR A 163 -8.73 3.65 -7.18
CA THR A 163 -8.11 3.20 -8.43
C THR A 163 -6.63 2.86 -8.24
N ALA A 164 -5.91 3.56 -7.36
CA ALA A 164 -4.57 3.16 -6.92
C ALA A 164 -4.58 1.79 -6.23
N ALA A 165 -5.49 1.57 -5.29
CA ALA A 165 -5.66 0.27 -4.65
C ALA A 165 -6.07 -0.82 -5.66
N SER A 166 -6.94 -0.51 -6.63
CA SER A 166 -7.33 -1.46 -7.69
C SER A 166 -6.16 -1.83 -8.62
N PHE A 167 -5.23 -0.88 -8.87
CA PHE A 167 -3.98 -1.17 -9.57
C PHE A 167 -3.13 -2.14 -8.77
N LEU A 168 -2.95 -1.94 -7.46
CA LEU A 168 -2.19 -2.86 -6.62
C LEU A 168 -2.83 -4.26 -6.58
N GLU A 169 -4.15 -4.34 -6.40
CA GLU A 169 -4.90 -5.60 -6.38
C GLU A 169 -4.74 -6.41 -7.68
N TYR A 170 -4.52 -5.72 -8.81
CA TYR A 170 -4.26 -6.36 -10.10
C TYR A 170 -2.95 -7.18 -10.09
N PHE A 171 -1.93 -6.72 -9.35
CA PHE A 171 -0.64 -7.38 -9.23
C PHE A 171 -0.53 -8.33 -8.03
N VAL A 172 -1.56 -8.45 -7.20
CA VAL A 172 -1.63 -9.50 -6.19
C VAL A 172 -1.82 -10.84 -6.92
N PRO A 173 -0.87 -11.78 -6.81
CA PRO A 173 -0.93 -13.02 -7.56
C PRO A 173 -1.98 -13.98 -6.98
N HIS A 174 -2.37 -14.93 -7.82
CA HIS A 174 -3.09 -16.11 -7.38
C HIS A 174 -2.13 -17.13 -6.76
N ARG A 175 -2.67 -18.04 -5.94
CA ARG A 175 -1.89 -19.10 -5.30
C ARG A 175 -1.11 -19.89 -6.35
N GLY A 176 0.20 -20.06 -6.13
CA GLY A 176 1.07 -20.76 -7.08
C GLY A 176 1.19 -20.10 -8.47
N TYR A 177 0.76 -18.84 -8.63
CA TYR A 177 0.65 -18.16 -9.92
C TYR A 177 -0.30 -18.84 -10.92
N ASP A 178 -1.25 -19.62 -10.42
CA ASP A 178 -2.30 -20.27 -11.20
C ASP A 178 -3.55 -19.38 -11.25
N GLU A 179 -3.94 -18.89 -12.43
CA GLU A 179 -5.10 -18.00 -12.59
C GLU A 179 -6.44 -18.66 -12.20
N ASP A 180 -6.52 -19.99 -12.20
CA ASP A 180 -7.70 -20.74 -11.78
C ASP A 180 -7.78 -20.94 -10.25
N ALA A 181 -6.69 -20.64 -9.52
CA ALA A 181 -6.64 -20.75 -8.07
C ALA A 181 -7.15 -19.48 -7.37
N ASP A 182 -7.34 -19.54 -6.05
CA ASP A 182 -7.74 -18.36 -5.28
C ASP A 182 -6.65 -17.28 -5.27
N LYS A 183 -7.06 -16.02 -5.32
CA LYS A 183 -6.16 -14.88 -5.12
C LYS A 183 -5.64 -14.87 -3.68
N ILE A 184 -4.35 -14.55 -3.48
CA ILE A 184 -3.79 -14.46 -2.12
C ILE A 184 -4.54 -13.37 -1.33
N PRO A 185 -5.01 -13.66 -0.09
CA PRO A 185 -5.62 -12.66 0.76
C PRO A 185 -4.68 -11.46 0.96
N TRP A 186 -5.20 -10.26 0.73
CA TRP A 186 -4.38 -9.07 0.61
C TRP A 186 -5.06 -7.86 1.25
N VAL A 187 -4.26 -7.04 1.94
CA VAL A 187 -4.66 -5.74 2.49
C VAL A 187 -3.66 -4.67 2.07
N HIS A 188 -4.17 -3.55 1.56
CA HIS A 188 -3.40 -2.33 1.34
C HIS A 188 -3.73 -1.29 2.39
N LEU A 189 -2.70 -0.66 2.95
CA LEU A 189 -2.79 0.46 3.87
C LEU A 189 -2.17 1.71 3.22
N ASP A 190 -3.01 2.66 2.77
CA ASP A 190 -2.55 3.97 2.32
C ASP A 190 -2.35 4.89 3.53
N ILE A 191 -1.09 5.03 3.91
CA ILE A 191 -0.64 5.76 5.10
C ILE A 191 -0.20 7.19 4.80
N ALA A 192 -0.46 7.72 3.59
CA ALA A 192 0.00 9.07 3.21
C ALA A 192 -0.40 10.16 4.23
N GLY A 193 -1.59 10.04 4.82
CA GLY A 193 -2.06 10.96 5.86
C GLY A 193 -1.38 10.73 7.21
N THR A 194 -1.34 9.48 7.66
CA THR A 194 -0.99 9.06 9.02
C THR A 194 0.49 8.80 9.25
N ALA A 195 1.30 8.70 8.18
CA ALA A 195 2.75 8.50 8.25
C ALA A 195 3.52 9.71 8.79
N TRP A 196 2.89 10.88 8.85
CA TRP A 196 3.49 12.13 9.32
C TRP A 196 2.58 12.85 10.31
N GLY A 197 3.14 13.24 11.46
CA GLY A 197 2.38 13.62 12.65
C GLY A 197 1.59 14.92 12.61
N PRO A 198 0.52 14.97 13.43
CA PRO A 198 -0.51 16.02 13.41
C PRO A 198 0.01 17.42 13.73
N GLY A 199 0.93 17.55 14.68
CA GLY A 199 1.40 18.84 15.20
C GLY A 199 2.04 19.74 14.15
N SER A 200 2.45 19.18 13.02
CA SER A 200 3.04 19.92 11.90
C SER A 200 2.05 20.36 10.81
N LYS A 201 0.84 19.78 10.74
CA LYS A 201 -0.07 19.97 9.59
C LYS A 201 -1.30 20.82 9.93
N ALA A 202 -1.84 20.72 11.15
CA ALA A 202 -2.89 21.62 11.64
C ALA A 202 -2.83 21.75 13.16
N ARG A 203 -2.81 22.99 13.69
CA ARG A 203 -2.76 23.27 15.14
C ARG A 203 -3.92 22.68 15.95
N SER A 204 -5.00 22.30 15.27
CA SER A 204 -6.22 21.72 15.84
C SER A 204 -6.23 20.19 15.84
N GLU A 205 -5.32 19.53 15.13
CA GLU A 205 -5.21 18.07 15.22
C GLU A 205 -4.64 17.72 16.60
N GLY A 206 -5.39 16.92 17.37
CA GLY A 206 -5.03 16.57 18.74
C GLY A 206 -3.64 15.95 18.82
N ALA A 207 -2.89 16.28 19.88
CA ALA A 207 -1.60 15.67 20.13
C ALA A 207 -1.76 14.15 20.17
N ASN A 208 -1.08 13.44 19.26
CA ASN A 208 -0.88 12.01 19.45
C ASN A 208 0.05 11.87 20.67
N PRO A 209 -0.35 11.16 21.74
CA PRO A 209 0.46 11.08 22.96
C PRO A 209 1.80 10.38 22.76
N LEU A 210 2.01 9.73 21.61
CA LEU A 210 3.22 8.98 21.28
C LEU A 210 4.24 9.77 20.44
N PHE A 211 3.80 10.76 19.66
CA PHE A 211 4.69 11.60 18.86
C PHE A 211 4.00 12.90 18.41
N GLU A 212 4.73 14.02 18.44
CA GLU A 212 4.17 15.35 18.19
C GLU A 212 4.51 15.89 16.78
N PHE A 213 5.75 15.67 16.33
CA PHE A 213 6.27 16.13 15.04
C PHE A 213 7.06 15.04 14.32
N GLY A 214 7.02 15.03 12.99
CA GLY A 214 7.82 14.12 12.16
C GLY A 214 7.11 12.83 11.77
N VAL A 215 7.88 11.78 11.50
CA VAL A 215 7.36 10.47 11.06
C VAL A 215 6.75 9.70 12.23
N SER A 216 5.63 9.02 11.99
CA SER A 216 4.83 8.36 13.04
C SER A 216 5.22 6.93 13.35
N GLY A 217 5.81 6.20 12.40
CA GLY A 217 5.94 4.74 12.47
C GLY A 217 4.59 4.02 12.52
N VAL A 218 3.52 4.64 11.99
CA VAL A 218 2.16 4.10 12.04
C VAL A 218 2.11 2.66 11.50
N HIS A 219 1.32 1.83 12.18
CA HIS A 219 1.08 0.42 11.92
C HIS A 219 2.18 -0.58 12.30
N VAL A 220 3.34 -0.17 12.83
CA VAL A 220 4.26 -1.15 13.46
C VAL A 220 3.54 -1.94 14.56
N ARG A 221 2.83 -1.24 15.46
CA ARG A 221 2.08 -1.89 16.55
C ARG A 221 0.87 -2.67 16.05
N THR A 222 0.15 -2.14 15.06
CA THR A 222 -0.97 -2.85 14.42
C THR A 222 -0.54 -4.19 13.84
N LEU A 223 0.54 -4.20 13.05
CA LEU A 223 1.01 -5.41 12.37
C LEU A 223 1.64 -6.40 13.34
N HIS A 224 2.43 -5.92 14.31
CA HIS A 224 2.98 -6.77 15.37
C HIS A 224 1.86 -7.48 16.13
N ARG A 225 0.77 -6.76 16.45
CA ARG A 225 -0.40 -7.35 17.09
C ARG A 225 -1.17 -8.30 16.19
N LEU A 226 -1.37 -7.96 14.91
CA LEU A 226 -2.02 -8.84 13.93
C LEU A 226 -1.35 -10.23 13.85
N ILE A 227 -0.03 -10.24 13.90
CA ILE A 227 0.82 -11.43 13.79
C ILE A 227 0.85 -12.26 15.08
N ASN A 228 0.69 -11.62 16.24
CA ASN A 228 0.67 -12.30 17.54
C ASN A 228 -0.73 -12.74 18.00
N ASP A 229 -1.79 -12.03 17.58
CA ASP A 229 -3.19 -12.37 17.91
C ASP A 229 -3.81 -13.42 16.97
N GLY A 230 -3.14 -13.74 15.85
CA GLY A 230 -3.58 -14.69 14.82
C GLY A 230 -2.81 -16.01 14.86
#